data_AF-A0A7J8A1K7-F1
#
_entry.id   AF-A0A7J8A1K7-F1
#
_cell.length_a   1.000
_cell.length_b   1.000
_cell.length_c   1.000
_cell.angle_alpha   90.00
_cell.angle_beta   90.00
_cell.angle_gamma   90.00
#
_symmetry.space_group_name_H-M   'P 1'
#
loop_
_entity.id
_entity.type
_entity.pdbx_description
1 polymer ?
#
loop_
_entity_poly.entity_id
_entity_poly.type
_entity_poly.pdbx_seq_one_letter_code
_entity_poly.pdbx_strand_id
1 'polypeptide(L)'
;MAIIKLNNTTVLYLKEVTKFLALVCILREESFERKGLIDYNFHCFRKAIHEVFEVGVTSHRGCGHQTSVPSLKALAHNGTPRNAI
;
A
#
# COMPACT_ATOMS: atom_id res chain seq x y z
N MET A 1 18.07 -10.69 0.18
CA MET A 1 18.44 -10.63 -1.26
C MET A 1 19.42 -11.75 -1.53
N ALA A 2 19.25 -12.48 -2.64
CA ALA A 2 20.21 -13.50 -3.07
C ALA A 2 20.63 -13.28 -4.53
N ILE A 3 21.89 -13.55 -4.84
CA ILE A 3 22.45 -13.51 -6.19
C ILE A 3 23.19 -14.84 -6.38
N ILE A 4 22.85 -15.59 -7.41
CA ILE A 4 23.54 -16.84 -7.77
C ILE A 4 24.05 -16.69 -9.19
N LYS A 5 25.36 -16.80 -9.37
CA LYS A 5 26.00 -16.79 -10.69
C LYS A 5 26.32 -18.23 -11.11
N LEU A 6 25.87 -18.62 -12.29
CA LEU A 6 26.19 -19.91 -12.89
C LEU A 6 27.42 -19.77 -13.79
N ASN A 7 28.08 -20.89 -14.10
CA ASN A 7 29.29 -20.93 -14.94
C ASN A 7 29.02 -20.76 -16.45
N ASN A 8 27.84 -20.25 -16.82
CA ASN A 8 27.38 -20.10 -18.20
C ASN A 8 26.77 -18.70 -18.46
N THR A 9 27.33 -17.67 -17.83
CA THR A 9 26.91 -16.24 -17.93
C THR A 9 25.48 -15.96 -17.45
N THR A 10 24.83 -16.90 -16.76
CA THR A 10 23.49 -16.71 -16.19
C THR A 10 23.59 -16.26 -14.74
N VAL A 11 22.78 -15.26 -14.37
CA VAL A 11 22.64 -14.74 -13.01
C VAL A 11 21.18 -14.91 -12.56
N LEU A 12 20.97 -15.64 -11.47
CA LEU A 12 19.69 -15.69 -10.77
C LEU A 12 19.67 -14.58 -9.72
N TYR A 13 18.74 -13.64 -9.84
CA TYR A 13 18.60 -12.52 -8.91
C TYR A 13 17.29 -12.59 -8.14
N LEU A 14 17.40 -12.75 -6.82
CA LEU A 14 16.26 -12.94 -5.92
C LEU A 14 16.06 -11.73 -5.00
N LYS A 15 14.86 -11.17 -5.02
CA LYS A 15 14.45 -10.12 -4.09
C LYS A 15 13.04 -10.35 -3.56
N GLU A 16 12.87 -10.12 -2.26
CA GLU A 16 11.57 -10.13 -1.60
C GLU A 16 10.72 -8.96 -2.10
N VAL A 17 9.48 -9.26 -2.50
CA VAL A 17 8.48 -8.24 -2.86
C VAL A 17 7.56 -8.00 -1.67
N THR A 18 7.02 -9.06 -1.09
CA THR A 18 6.20 -9.05 0.14
C THR A 18 6.61 -10.22 1.04
N LYS A 19 6.02 -10.31 2.25
CA LYS A 19 6.21 -11.45 3.17
C LYS A 19 5.92 -12.82 2.51
N PHE A 20 5.08 -12.86 1.48
CA PHE A 20 4.63 -14.08 0.83
C PHE A 20 5.09 -14.22 -0.63
N LEU A 21 5.67 -13.16 -1.22
CA LEU A 21 6.07 -13.14 -2.63
C LEU A 21 7.52 -12.69 -2.79
N ALA A 22 8.26 -13.44 -3.61
CA ALA A 22 9.60 -13.09 -4.04
C ALA A 22 9.66 -13.02 -5.57
N LEU A 23 10.44 -12.09 -6.10
CA LEU A 23 10.79 -12.00 -7.50
C LEU A 23 12.09 -12.76 -7.75
N VAL A 24 12.07 -13.67 -8.73
CA VAL A 24 13.23 -14.38 -9.22
C VAL A 24 13.48 -13.95 -10.67
N CYS A 25 14.57 -13.23 -10.91
CA CYS A 25 14.97 -12.83 -12.25
C CYS A 25 16.08 -13.75 -12.78
N ILE A 26 15.99 -14.11 -14.06
CA ILE A 26 17.06 -14.77 -14.81
C ILE A 26 17.66 -13.73 -15.74
N LEU A 27 18.94 -13.42 -15.55
CA LEU A 27 19.63 -12.35 -16.28
C LEU A 27 20.92 -12.88 -16.89
N ARG A 28 21.40 -12.23 -17.95
CA ARG A 28 22.77 -12.41 -18.45
C ARG A 28 23.73 -11.59 -17.57
N GLU A 29 24.94 -12.08 -17.39
CA GLU A 29 25.96 -11.43 -16.55
C GLU A 29 26.28 -10.00 -17.01
N GLU A 30 26.42 -9.79 -18.32
CA GLU A 30 26.62 -8.47 -18.95
C GLU A 30 25.49 -7.47 -18.61
N SER A 31 24.24 -7.95 -18.53
CA SER A 31 23.11 -7.11 -18.14
C SER A 31 23.17 -6.76 -16.65
N PHE A 32 23.67 -7.69 -15.84
CA PHE A 32 23.80 -7.53 -14.40
C PHE A 32 24.90 -6.54 -13.98
N GLU A 33 25.83 -6.18 -14.87
CA GLU A 33 26.78 -5.08 -14.64
C GLU A 33 26.08 -3.76 -14.32
N ARG A 34 24.87 -3.55 -14.85
CA ARG A 34 24.00 -2.40 -14.55
C ARG A 34 23.13 -2.62 -13.31
N LYS A 35 23.64 -3.33 -12.30
CA LYS A 35 22.90 -3.70 -11.08
C LYS A 35 22.20 -2.52 -10.41
N GLY A 36 22.84 -1.35 -10.35
CA GLY A 36 22.25 -0.16 -9.72
C GLY A 36 20.92 0.27 -10.36
N LEU A 37 20.85 0.27 -11.70
CA LEU A 37 19.62 0.58 -12.43
C LEU A 37 18.56 -0.52 -12.26
N ILE A 38 18.99 -1.78 -12.25
CA ILE A 38 18.10 -2.92 -11.99
C ILE A 38 17.49 -2.81 -10.59
N ASP A 39 18.28 -2.39 -9.59
CA ASP A 39 17.82 -2.19 -8.22
C ASP A 39 16.84 -1.02 -8.08
N TYR A 40 17.10 0.08 -8.80
CA TYR A 40 16.18 1.20 -8.88
C TYR A 40 14.86 0.77 -9.53
N ASN A 41 14.91 0.07 -10.65
CA ASN A 41 13.71 -0.44 -11.31
C ASN A 41 12.95 -1.43 -10.43
N PHE A 42 13.66 -2.29 -9.68
CA PHE A 42 13.04 -3.17 -8.69
C PHE A 42 12.32 -2.39 -7.58
N HIS A 43 12.89 -1.28 -7.11
CA HIS A 43 12.24 -0.43 -6.11
C HIS A 43 10.91 0.11 -6.64
N CYS A 44 10.90 0.67 -7.86
CA CYS A 44 9.68 1.14 -8.52
C CYS A 44 8.66 0.00 -8.70
N PHE A 45 9.11 -1.17 -9.15
CA PHE A 45 8.28 -2.36 -9.30
C PHE A 45 7.64 -2.80 -7.97
N ARG A 46 8.43 -2.91 -6.90
CA ARG A 46 7.93 -3.32 -5.59
C ARG A 46 6.87 -2.35 -5.06
N LYS A 47 7.10 -1.05 -5.23
CA LYS A 47 6.14 0.00 -4.84
C LYS A 47 4.83 -0.16 -5.61
N ALA A 48 4.88 -0.32 -6.93
CA ALA A 48 3.69 -0.50 -7.75
C ALA A 48 2.90 -1.77 -7.38
N ILE A 49 3.59 -2.87 -7.05
CA ILE A 49 2.93 -4.10 -6.59
C ILE A 49 2.18 -3.88 -5.26
N HIS A 50 2.76 -3.12 -4.33
CA HIS A 50 2.08 -2.80 -3.07
C HIS A 50 0.81 -1.98 -3.32
N GLU A 51 0.89 -0.95 -4.17
CA GLU A 51 -0.26 -0.11 -4.55
C GLU A 51 -1.38 -0.94 -5.21
N VAL A 52 -1.04 -1.88 -6.10
CA VAL A 52 -2.03 -2.78 -6.74
C VAL A 52 -2.76 -3.65 -5.71
N PHE A 53 -2.05 -4.16 -4.71
CA PHE A 53 -2.68 -4.96 -3.65
C PHE A 53 -3.58 -4.14 -2.72
N GLU A 54 -3.32 -2.85 -2.54
CA GLU A 54 -4.16 -1.96 -1.74
C GLU A 54 -5.53 -1.68 -2.40
N VAL A 55 -5.60 -1.62 -3.73
CA VAL A 55 -6.86 -1.37 -4.48
C VAL A 55 -7.90 -2.48 -4.23
N GLY A 56 -7.46 -3.73 -4.06
CA GLY A 56 -8.38 -4.85 -3.77
C GLY A 56 -9.11 -4.72 -2.42
N VAL A 57 -8.54 -3.97 -1.47
CA VAL A 57 -9.10 -3.83 -0.11
C VAL A 57 -10.20 -2.77 -0.05
N THR A 58 -10.12 -1.74 -0.89
CA THR A 58 -11.10 -0.62 -0.90
C THR A 58 -12.41 -0.98 -1.59
N SER A 59 -12.40 -1.93 -2.54
CA SER A 59 -13.61 -2.36 -3.24
C SER A 59 -14.63 -3.07 -2.33
N HIS A 60 -14.19 -3.66 -1.21
CA HIS A 60 -15.07 -4.33 -0.25
C HIS A 60 -15.62 -3.44 0.88
N ARG A 61 -15.21 -2.17 0.98
CA ARG A 61 -15.68 -1.23 2.03
C ARG A 61 -16.62 -0.14 1.51
N GLY A 62 -17.23 -0.34 0.34
CA GLY A 62 -18.15 0.61 -0.28
C GLY A 62 -19.65 0.36 -0.07
N CYS A 63 -20.06 -0.67 0.68
CA CYS A 63 -21.47 -0.93 0.94
C CYS A 63 -21.69 -1.31 2.41
N GLY A 64 -22.19 -0.35 3.20
CA GLY A 64 -22.68 -0.59 4.55
C GLY A 64 -22.28 0.50 5.55
N HIS A 65 -22.96 1.64 5.51
CA HIS A 65 -23.74 2.20 6.64
C HIS A 65 -24.11 3.67 6.35
N GLN A 66 -25.27 3.88 5.73
CA GLN A 66 -26.02 5.11 5.93
C GLN A 66 -26.64 5.05 7.33
N THR A 67 -26.26 5.95 8.24
CA THR A 67 -27.17 6.67 9.16
C THR A 67 -26.36 7.55 10.12
N SER A 68 -26.32 8.86 9.85
CA SER A 68 -26.53 9.87 10.91
C SER A 68 -26.70 11.23 10.25
N VAL A 69 -27.96 11.65 10.23
CA VAL A 69 -28.50 12.97 9.88
C VAL A 69 -27.70 14.11 10.56
N PRO A 70 -27.52 15.28 9.92
CA PRO A 70 -26.79 16.39 10.52
C PRO A 70 -27.59 17.03 11.65
N SER A 71 -26.94 17.28 12.78
CA SER A 71 -27.53 17.94 13.95
C SER A 71 -27.86 19.40 13.61
N LEU A 72 -29.12 19.66 13.25
CA LEU A 72 -29.70 20.99 13.22
C LEU A 72 -29.81 21.45 14.68
N LYS A 73 -28.98 22.41 15.10
CA LYS A 73 -29.18 23.13 16.37
C LYS A 73 -30.46 23.97 16.25
N ALA A 74 -31.56 23.45 16.77
CA ALA A 74 -32.80 24.20 16.96
C ALA A 74 -32.64 25.16 18.15
N LEU A 75 -32.91 26.45 17.92
CA LEU A 75 -33.15 27.45 18.96
C LEU A 75 -34.54 27.23 19.58
N ALA A 76 -34.64 27.17 20.91
CA ALA A 76 -35.82 27.52 21.72
C ALA A 76 -35.36 27.69 23.20
N HIS A 77 -35.26 28.89 23.75
CA HIS A 77 -36.27 29.76 24.39
C HIS A 77 -36.73 29.33 25.80
N ASN A 78 -36.30 30.15 26.79
CA ASN A 78 -36.84 30.48 28.13
C ASN A 78 -37.22 29.43 29.20
N GLY A 79 -36.74 29.73 30.43
CA GLY A 79 -37.40 29.35 31.68
C GLY A 79 -36.52 29.52 32.93
N THR A 80 -36.24 30.74 33.38
CA THR A 80 -35.52 31.01 34.64
C THR A 80 -36.43 30.77 35.86
N PRO A 81 -35.96 30.09 36.92
CA PRO A 81 -36.79 29.83 38.10
C PRO A 81 -36.90 31.04 39.04
N ARG A 82 -38.12 31.20 39.55
CA ARG A 82 -38.60 32.11 40.60
C ARG A 82 -37.75 32.00 41.88
N ASN A 83 -37.36 33.15 42.45
CA ASN A 83 -36.98 33.26 43.87
C ASN A 83 -37.60 34.52 44.49
N ALA A 84 -38.18 34.33 45.69
CA ALA A 84 -38.65 35.34 46.62
C ALA A 84 -37.45 36.15 47.15
N ILE A 85 -37.56 37.41 47.58
CA ILE A 85 -38.43 38.05 48.59
C ILE A 85 -38.68 39.50 48.17
#